data_AF-A0AAV6VIN6-F1
#
_entry.id   AF-A0AAV6VIN6-F1
#
_cell.length_a   1.000
_cell.length_b   1.000
_cell.length_c   1.000
_cell.angle_alpha   90.00
_cell.angle_beta   90.00
_cell.angle_gamma   90.00
#
_symmetry.space_group_name_H-M   'P 1'
#
loop_
_entity.id
_entity.type
_entity.pdbx_description
1 polymer ?
#
loop_
_entity_poly.entity_id
_entity_poly.type
_entity_poly.pdbx_seq_one_letter_code
_entity_poly.pdbx_strand_id
1 'polypeptide(L)'
;MKLYCLSAHPNKPCNILTFKGTTVMLDCGLDMTSALMFLPLPLVYSSRLFNLPSWTPRNTSDPQIEGELKDCNGRVFVDSCPEFCPPEDRIVDFSQVDVILISNYQSMMALPFITEGTGFKFFATETSLEDYPIKFLNFYQNC
;
A
#
# COMPACT_ATOMS: atom_id res chain seq x y z
N MET A 1 -26.11 -15.31 3.42
CA MET A 1 -24.68 -15.14 3.11
C MET A 1 -24.57 -13.96 2.17
N LYS A 2 -23.68 -13.02 2.44
CA LYS A 2 -23.41 -11.87 1.57
C LYS A 2 -21.91 -11.80 1.32
N LEU A 3 -21.50 -11.61 0.07
CA LEU A 3 -20.10 -11.49 -0.32
C LEU A 3 -19.93 -10.18 -1.08
N TYR A 4 -18.98 -9.36 -0.65
CA TYR A 4 -18.66 -8.06 -1.24
C TYR A 4 -17.19 -8.02 -1.63
N CYS A 5 -16.89 -7.52 -2.83
CA CYS A 5 -15.51 -7.26 -3.26
C CYS A 5 -15.20 -5.78 -2.99
N LEU A 6 -14.13 -5.52 -2.24
CA LEU A 6 -13.64 -4.16 -1.95
C LEU A 6 -12.54 -3.72 -2.90
N SER A 7 -11.97 -4.64 -3.67
CA SER A 7 -10.91 -4.34 -4.63
C SER A 7 -11.47 -4.14 -6.04
N ALA A 8 -10.98 -3.11 -6.72
CA ALA A 8 -11.17 -2.91 -8.16
C ALA A 8 -10.17 -3.72 -9.01
N HIS A 9 -9.12 -4.29 -8.39
CA HIS A 9 -8.06 -5.03 -9.07
C HIS A 9 -8.26 -6.54 -8.94
N PRO A 10 -8.38 -7.27 -10.07
CA PRO A 10 -8.66 -8.72 -10.04
C PRO A 10 -7.53 -9.54 -9.41
N ASN A 11 -6.29 -9.03 -9.45
CA ASN A 11 -5.10 -9.71 -8.90
C ASN A 11 -4.82 -9.33 -7.43
N LYS A 12 -5.63 -8.45 -6.84
CA LYS A 12 -5.48 -7.99 -5.45
C LYS A 12 -6.80 -8.24 -4.72
N PRO A 13 -7.11 -9.50 -4.38
CA PRO A 13 -8.37 -9.83 -3.74
C PRO A 13 -8.49 -9.12 -2.38
N CYS A 14 -9.68 -8.61 -2.12
CA CYS A 14 -10.06 -8.04 -0.85
C CYS A 14 -11.58 -8.18 -0.75
N ASN A 15 -12.06 -9.13 0.03
CA ASN A 15 -13.49 -9.47 0.07
C ASN A 15 -14.02 -9.51 1.49
N ILE A 16 -15.30 -9.18 1.64
CA ILE A 16 -16.03 -9.28 2.91
C ILE A 16 -17.14 -10.31 2.76
N LEU A 17 -17.10 -11.33 3.60
CA LEU A 17 -18.09 -12.37 3.71
C LEU A 17 -18.87 -12.20 5.02
N THR A 18 -20.17 -11.97 4.93
CA THR A 18 -21.06 -11.96 6.09
C THR A 18 -21.90 -13.23 6.13
N PHE A 19 -21.76 -14.00 7.21
CA PHE A 19 -22.50 -15.24 7.44
C PHE A 19 -22.90 -15.37 8.92
N LYS A 20 -24.21 -15.58 9.18
CA LYS A 20 -24.77 -15.78 10.54
C LYS A 20 -24.37 -14.70 11.57
N GLY A 21 -24.20 -13.45 11.11
CA GLY A 21 -23.80 -12.35 11.98
C GLY A 21 -22.30 -12.22 12.18
N THR A 22 -21.50 -13.14 11.63
CA THR A 22 -20.04 -13.02 11.57
C THR A 22 -19.61 -12.35 10.27
N THR A 23 -18.73 -11.37 10.37
CA THR A 23 -18.14 -10.64 9.25
C THR A 23 -16.67 -11.06 9.11
N VAL A 24 -16.38 -11.78 8.04
CA VAL A 24 -15.05 -12.30 7.72
C VAL A 24 -14.49 -11.50 6.56
N MET A 25 -13.29 -10.94 6.74
CA MET A 25 -12.52 -10.36 5.63
C MET A 25 -11.58 -11.42 5.07
N LEU A 26 -11.60 -11.59 3.75
CA LEU A 26 -10.75 -12.50 3.00
C LEU A 26 -9.78 -11.65 2.19
N ASP A 27 -8.52 -11.68 2.59
CA ASP A 27 -7.43 -10.88 2.04
C ASP A 27 -7.64 -9.35 2.14
N CYS A 28 -6.53 -8.64 2.18
CA CYS A 28 -6.47 -7.18 2.08
C CYS A 28 -5.28 -6.79 1.19
N GLY A 29 -5.39 -7.17 -0.09
CA GLY A 29 -4.40 -6.82 -1.10
C GLY A 29 -4.36 -5.31 -1.34
N LEU A 30 -3.15 -4.79 -1.53
CA LEU A 30 -2.89 -3.40 -1.92
C LEU A 30 -2.32 -3.38 -3.34
N ASP A 31 -2.81 -2.50 -4.20
CA ASP A 31 -2.13 -2.21 -5.45
C ASP A 31 -0.96 -1.27 -5.20
N MET A 32 0.24 -1.74 -5.55
CA MET A 32 1.49 -0.99 -5.43
C MET A 32 2.11 -0.69 -6.79
N THR A 33 1.36 -0.85 -7.88
CA THR A 33 1.89 -0.59 -9.23
C THR A 33 2.33 0.87 -9.38
N SER A 34 1.64 1.81 -8.72
CA SER A 34 2.05 3.23 -8.66
C SER A 34 3.43 3.43 -8.04
N ALA A 35 3.79 2.65 -7.01
CA ALA A 35 5.07 2.76 -6.33
C ALA A 35 6.27 2.47 -7.25
N LEU A 36 6.07 1.74 -8.35
CA LEU A 36 7.12 1.50 -9.37
C LEU A 36 7.51 2.77 -10.15
N MET A 37 6.71 3.83 -10.06
CA MET A 37 6.99 5.14 -10.68
C MET A 37 7.83 6.05 -9.76
N PHE A 38 8.06 5.64 -8.51
CA PHE A 38 8.87 6.39 -7.55
C PHE A 38 10.33 5.91 -7.57
N LEU A 39 11.25 6.79 -7.20
CA LEU A 39 12.63 6.40 -6.95
C LEU A 39 12.69 5.44 -5.76
N PRO A 40 13.62 4.46 -5.79
CA PRO A 40 13.78 3.55 -4.68
C PRO A 40 14.23 4.31 -3.44
N LEU A 41 13.51 4.13 -2.34
CA LEU A 41 13.84 4.73 -1.05
C LEU A 41 15.08 4.08 -0.47
N PRO A 42 16.20 4.82 -0.36
CA PRO A 42 17.45 4.22 0.08
C PRO A 42 17.46 4.10 1.60
N LEU A 43 17.65 2.88 2.12
CA LEU A 43 17.85 2.64 3.56
C LEU A 43 19.13 3.29 4.11
N VAL A 44 20.07 3.60 3.21
CA VAL A 44 21.34 4.27 3.50
C VAL A 44 21.60 5.27 2.37
N TYR A 45 22.09 6.45 2.69
CA TYR A 45 22.37 7.50 1.71
C TYR A 45 23.08 6.98 0.45
N SER A 46 22.53 7.35 -0.72
CA SER A 46 23.10 7.00 -2.02
C SER A 46 23.40 8.26 -2.81
N SER A 47 24.68 8.60 -2.95
CA SER A 47 25.13 9.73 -3.78
C SER A 47 24.64 9.62 -5.23
N ARG A 48 24.45 8.40 -5.73
CA ARG A 48 23.97 8.17 -7.10
C ARG A 48 22.50 8.57 -7.26
N LEU A 49 21.65 8.25 -6.29
CA LEU A 49 20.22 8.60 -6.34
C LEU A 49 20.03 10.09 -6.07
N PHE A 50 20.73 10.62 -5.07
CA PHE A 50 20.63 12.03 -4.67
C PHE A 50 21.05 13.00 -5.79
N ASN A 51 22.08 12.63 -6.57
CA ASN A 51 22.60 13.47 -7.65
C ASN A 51 21.92 13.23 -9.01
N LEU A 52 20.76 12.56 -9.06
CA LEU A 52 20.01 12.43 -10.31
C LEU A 52 19.56 13.81 -10.83
N PRO A 53 19.62 14.04 -12.15
CA PRO A 53 19.17 15.29 -12.76
C PRO A 53 17.68 15.49 -12.53
N SER A 54 17.29 16.69 -12.12
CA SER A 54 15.88 17.07 -12.03
C SER A 54 15.27 17.17 -13.42
N TRP A 55 14.07 16.62 -13.57
CA TRP A 55 13.30 16.67 -14.80
C TRP A 55 12.14 17.66 -14.64
N THR A 56 11.89 18.47 -15.66
CA THR A 56 10.80 19.44 -15.67
C THR A 56 9.90 19.24 -16.89
N PRO A 57 8.56 19.23 -16.72
CA PRO A 57 7.64 19.16 -17.85
C PRO A 57 7.79 20.39 -18.75
N ARG A 58 7.90 20.18 -20.07
CA ARG A 58 8.11 21.28 -21.03
C ARG A 58 6.96 22.29 -21.12
N ASN A 59 5.74 21.88 -20.79
CA ASN A 59 4.51 22.65 -21.05
C ASN A 59 3.65 22.89 -19.79
N THR A 60 4.16 22.56 -18.61
CA THR A 60 3.40 22.61 -17.36
C THR A 60 4.32 23.09 -16.25
N SER A 61 4.06 24.29 -15.73
CA SER A 61 4.67 24.78 -14.49
C SER A 61 3.64 24.58 -13.39
N ASP A 62 3.65 23.38 -12.80
CA ASP A 62 2.89 23.11 -11.59
C ASP A 62 3.85 23.24 -10.39
N PRO A 63 3.68 24.25 -9.51
CA PRO A 63 4.52 24.43 -8.34
C PRO A 63 4.54 23.23 -7.39
N GLN A 64 3.51 22.37 -7.41
CA GLN A 64 3.49 21.15 -6.59
C GLN A 64 4.41 20.05 -7.13
N ILE A 65 4.71 20.05 -8.42
CA ILE A 65 5.50 18.98 -9.08
C ILE A 65 6.96 19.42 -9.28
N GLU A 66 7.23 20.72 -9.09
CA GLU A 66 8.54 21.30 -9.32
C GLU A 66 9.57 20.78 -8.32
N GLY A 67 10.58 20.06 -8.82
CA GLY A 67 11.67 19.48 -8.01
C GLY A 67 11.43 18.04 -7.57
N GLU A 68 10.22 17.50 -7.73
CA GLU A 68 9.89 16.12 -7.34
C GLU A 68 10.15 15.10 -8.44
N LEU A 69 10.54 15.52 -9.64
CA LEU A 69 10.77 14.60 -10.76
C LEU A 69 12.27 14.50 -11.08
N LYS A 70 12.74 13.27 -11.27
CA LYS A 70 14.14 12.94 -11.57
C LYS A 70 14.22 12.11 -12.84
N ASP A 71 15.18 12.43 -13.71
CA ASP A 71 15.52 11.58 -14.85
C ASP A 71 16.58 10.54 -14.47
N CYS A 72 16.33 9.29 -14.80
CA CYS A 72 17.28 8.19 -14.68
C CYS A 72 17.28 7.39 -15.99
N ASN A 73 18.31 7.61 -16.82
CA ASN A 73 18.49 6.95 -18.12
C ASN A 73 17.28 7.12 -19.06
N GLY A 74 16.72 8.34 -19.14
CA GLY A 74 15.59 8.63 -20.02
C GLY A 74 14.24 8.12 -19.53
N ARG A 75 14.17 7.68 -18.26
CA ARG A 75 12.93 7.42 -17.54
C ARG A 75 12.77 8.45 -16.43
N VAL A 76 11.55 8.95 -16.28
CA VAL A 76 11.22 9.93 -15.23
C VAL A 76 10.61 9.18 -14.05
N PHE A 77 11.12 9.45 -12.87
CA PHE A 77 10.65 8.90 -11.60
C PHE A 77 10.27 10.04 -10.65
N VAL A 78 9.38 9.74 -9.71
CA VAL A 78 8.98 10.62 -8.62
C VAL A 78 9.94 10.44 -7.44
N ASP A 79 10.56 11.52 -6.98
CA ASP A 79 11.50 11.61 -5.86
C ASP A 79 10.79 12.12 -4.59
N SER A 80 9.75 11.40 -4.17
CA SER A 80 8.97 11.68 -2.95
C SER A 80 8.52 10.38 -2.28
N CYS A 81 7.82 10.47 -1.14
CA CYS A 81 7.27 9.29 -0.46
C CYS A 81 6.16 8.66 -1.35
N PRO A 82 6.25 7.36 -1.70
CA PRO A 82 5.23 6.66 -2.47
C PRO A 82 3.83 6.78 -1.88
N GLU A 83 2.87 7.14 -2.72
CA GLU A 83 1.45 7.09 -2.37
C GLU A 83 0.83 5.75 -2.75
N PHE A 84 0.09 5.16 -1.82
CA PHE A 84 -0.67 3.94 -2.02
C PHE A 84 -2.17 4.24 -2.07
N CYS A 85 -2.93 3.42 -2.79
CA CYS A 85 -4.38 3.47 -2.80
C CYS A 85 -4.94 2.48 -1.77
N PRO A 86 -5.17 2.87 -0.51
CA PRO A 86 -5.75 1.97 0.48
C PRO A 86 -7.18 1.56 0.10
N PRO A 87 -7.70 0.46 0.68
CA PRO A 87 -9.10 0.09 0.53
C PRO A 87 -10.01 1.23 1.02
N GLU A 88 -11.11 1.50 0.30
CA GLU A 88 -12.03 2.56 0.72
C GLU A 88 -12.74 2.23 2.04
N ASP A 89 -12.46 3.03 3.06
CA ASP A 89 -13.08 3.00 4.39
C ASP A 89 -14.57 3.36 4.38
N ARG A 90 -15.03 4.09 3.35
CA ARG A 90 -16.43 4.50 3.19
C ARG A 90 -17.39 3.36 2.86
N ILE A 91 -16.88 2.25 2.33
CA ILE A 91 -17.70 1.10 1.93
C ILE A 91 -17.92 0.15 3.11
N VAL A 92 -16.94 0.03 4.00
CA VAL A 92 -16.96 -0.92 5.12
C VAL A 92 -16.35 -0.32 6.38
N ASP A 93 -17.11 -0.37 7.47
CA ASP A 93 -16.59 -0.12 8.80
C ASP A 93 -15.77 -1.33 9.28
N PHE A 94 -14.45 -1.19 9.27
CA PHE A 94 -13.53 -2.25 9.67
C PHE A 94 -13.63 -2.62 11.15
N SER A 95 -14.24 -1.79 12.00
CA SER A 95 -14.50 -2.15 13.40
C SER A 95 -15.53 -3.28 13.56
N GLN A 96 -16.35 -3.52 12.52
CA GLN A 96 -17.36 -4.58 12.47
C GLN A 96 -16.84 -5.89 11.87
N VAL A 97 -15.60 -5.90 11.37
CA VAL A 97 -14.94 -7.13 10.95
C VAL A 97 -14.61 -7.91 12.21
N ASP A 98 -14.88 -9.22 12.22
CA ASP A 98 -14.56 -10.09 13.36
C ASP A 98 -13.19 -10.75 13.19
N VAL A 99 -12.85 -11.11 11.93
CA VAL A 99 -11.62 -11.82 11.59
C VAL A 99 -11.18 -11.49 10.16
N ILE A 100 -9.87 -11.34 9.97
CA ILE A 100 -9.24 -11.25 8.65
C ILE A 100 -8.50 -12.57 8.41
N LEU A 101 -8.80 -13.23 7.30
CA LEU A 101 -8.11 -14.43 6.82
C LEU A 101 -7.22 -14.03 5.65
N ILE A 102 -5.92 -14.31 5.78
CA ILE A 102 -4.92 -13.98 4.78
C ILE A 102 -4.50 -15.26 4.05
N SER A 103 -4.59 -15.27 2.73
CA SER A 103 -4.22 -16.39 1.87
C SER A 103 -2.71 -16.46 1.61
N ASN A 104 -2.02 -15.32 1.55
CA ASN A 104 -0.58 -15.19 1.35
C ASN A 104 -0.05 -13.84 1.83
N TYR A 105 1.28 -13.71 1.99
CA TYR A 105 1.91 -12.49 2.50
C TYR A 105 1.70 -11.24 1.63
N GLN A 106 1.55 -11.39 0.31
CA GLN A 106 1.28 -10.24 -0.59
C GLN A 106 -0.15 -9.71 -0.43
N SER A 107 -1.03 -10.51 0.15
CA SER A 107 -2.45 -10.21 0.35
C SER A 107 -2.71 -9.57 1.71
N MET A 108 -1.67 -9.19 2.46
CA MET A 108 -1.80 -8.44 3.71
C MET A 108 -1.19 -7.03 3.68
N MET A 109 -0.83 -6.54 2.49
CA MET A 109 -0.18 -5.23 2.34
C MET A 109 -1.04 -4.05 2.81
N ALA A 110 -2.38 -4.18 2.79
CA ALA A 110 -3.27 -3.15 3.29
C ALA A 110 -3.56 -3.24 4.81
N LEU A 111 -3.04 -4.26 5.53
CA LEU A 111 -3.31 -4.42 6.97
C LEU A 111 -3.00 -3.17 7.80
N PRO A 112 -1.87 -2.47 7.63
CA PRO A 112 -1.54 -1.30 8.46
C PRO A 112 -2.66 -0.25 8.40
N PHE A 113 -3.15 0.04 7.19
CA PHE A 113 -4.25 0.98 6.95
C PHE A 113 -5.57 0.55 7.59
N ILE A 114 -5.80 -0.76 7.73
CA ILE A 114 -7.04 -1.31 8.30
C ILE A 114 -6.95 -1.38 9.83
N THR A 115 -5.80 -1.74 10.37
CA THR A 115 -5.62 -2.00 11.81
C THR A 115 -5.25 -0.74 12.59
N GLU A 116 -4.62 0.23 11.94
CA GLU A 116 -4.25 1.48 12.58
C GLU A 116 -5.52 2.29 12.92
N GLY A 117 -5.65 2.65 14.20
CA GLY A 117 -6.80 3.43 14.68
C GLY A 117 -8.11 2.66 14.87
N THR A 118 -8.25 1.41 14.39
CA THR A 118 -9.50 0.62 14.50
C THR A 118 -9.53 -0.31 15.72
N GLY A 119 -8.38 -0.55 16.37
CA GLY A 119 -8.27 -1.46 17.52
C GLY A 119 -8.47 -2.94 17.16
N PHE A 120 -8.52 -3.26 15.88
CA PHE A 120 -8.76 -4.59 15.34
C PHE A 120 -7.59 -5.54 15.67
N LYS A 121 -7.91 -6.73 16.19
CA LYS A 121 -6.94 -7.80 16.49
C LYS A 121 -6.98 -8.84 15.37
N PHE A 122 -5.91 -8.92 14.58
CA PHE A 122 -5.80 -9.92 13.52
C PHE A 122 -5.05 -11.16 14.01
N PHE A 123 -5.36 -12.32 13.43
CA PHE A 123 -4.66 -13.57 13.64
C PHE A 123 -4.04 -14.00 12.32
N ALA A 124 -2.72 -14.16 12.29
CA ALA A 124 -1.97 -14.63 11.13
C ALA A 124 -1.18 -15.88 11.50
N THR A 125 -0.88 -16.73 10.52
CA THR A 125 0.08 -17.82 10.72
C THR A 125 1.48 -17.24 10.89
N GLU A 126 2.33 -17.92 11.65
CA GLU A 126 3.73 -17.51 11.89
C GLU A 126 4.49 -17.27 10.58
N THR A 127 4.34 -18.18 9.61
CA THR A 127 4.92 -18.07 8.26
C THR A 127 4.51 -16.79 7.53
N SER A 128 3.28 -16.35 7.72
CA SER A 128 2.78 -15.14 7.09
C SER A 128 3.43 -13.90 7.72
N LEU A 129 3.65 -13.89 9.04
CA LEU A 129 4.28 -12.77 9.75
C LEU A 129 5.77 -12.61 9.44
N GLU A 130 6.50 -13.72 9.27
CA GLU A 130 7.93 -13.68 8.91
C GLU A 130 8.16 -13.12 7.51
N ASP A 131 7.29 -13.48 6.56
CA ASP A 131 7.32 -12.99 5.18
C ASP A 131 6.67 -11.61 5.02
N TYR A 132 6.07 -11.07 6.10
CA TYR A 132 5.54 -9.73 6.06
C TYR A 132 6.68 -8.76 5.82
N PRO A 133 6.58 -7.84 4.84
CA PRO A 133 7.65 -6.89 4.59
C PRO A 133 7.78 -5.94 5.79
N ILE A 134 8.65 -6.30 6.74
CA ILE A 134 9.06 -5.45 7.88
C ILE A 134 9.52 -4.07 7.37
N LYS A 135 10.05 -4.00 6.14
CA LYS A 135 10.40 -2.77 5.43
C LYS A 135 9.18 -1.88 5.14
N PHE A 136 8.02 -2.44 4.84
CA PHE A 136 6.79 -1.70 4.59
C PHE A 136 6.24 -1.07 5.88
N LEU A 137 6.29 -1.79 7.01
CA LEU A 137 5.97 -1.23 8.34
C LEU A 137 6.92 -0.10 8.73
N ASN A 138 8.23 -0.31 8.58
CA ASN A 138 9.23 0.73 8.85
C ASN A 138 9.06 1.93 7.92
N PHE A 139 8.66 1.72 6.66
CA PHE A 139 8.36 2.81 5.74
C PHE A 139 7.15 3.63 6.22
N TYR A 140 6.05 2.96 6.59
CA TYR A 140 4.84 3.63 7.05
C TYR A 140 5.06 4.44 8.34
N GLN A 141 5.92 3.96 9.24
CA GLN A 141 6.26 4.66 10.48
C GLN A 141 7.16 5.90 10.29
N ASN A 142 7.74 6.10 9.10
CA ASN A 142 8.75 7.14 8.85
C ASN A 142 8.34 8.20 7.81
N CYS A 143 7.12 8.22 7.26
CA CYS A 143 6.65 9.26 6.31
C CYS A 143 5.86 10.43 6.96
#